data_AF-A0A6J4PDJ8-F1
#
_entry.id   AF-A0A6J4PDJ8-F1
#
_cell.length_a   1.000
_cell.length_b   1.000
_cell.length_c   1.000
_cell.angle_alpha   90.00
_cell.angle_beta   90.00
_cell.angle_gamma   90.00
#
_symmetry.space_group_name_H-M   'P 1'
#
loop_
_entity.id
_entity.type
_entity.pdbx_description
1 polymer ?
#
loop_
_entity_poly.entity_id
_entity_poly.type
_entity_poly.pdbx_seq_one_letter_code
_entity_poly.pdbx_strand_id
1 'polypeptide(L)'
;MTTTSDNGKTPDPATGAPAAATSAPAARRPSPFAPRAEPMVWGKGRFKVDVLLKAADRPAYDAVLSDPRTTGTSAWAWLKGRGYRVGLTAVLNHKRQFDRDHEQLRHAARAAAAYASAADSLGGPEAFGAAALTKINELAMAHLFPPGEPGAAPAVTSAVLNELARTIDKALAARGRLESLRPKLAELRRGPEGRAGATGPEVVQRVREILGV
;
A
#
# COMPACT_ATOMS: atom_id res chain seq x y z
N MET A 1 44.43 49.48 11.84
CA MET A 1 45.33 48.44 12.39
C MET A 1 45.71 47.53 11.24
N THR A 2 46.94 47.68 10.80
CA THR A 2 47.64 46.97 9.72
C THR A 2 48.25 45.68 10.25
N THR A 3 48.05 44.55 9.56
CA THR A 3 49.04 43.45 9.50
C THR A 3 48.86 42.64 8.22
N THR A 4 49.69 43.03 7.25
CA THR A 4 50.36 42.21 6.24
C THR A 4 51.02 40.96 6.86
N SER A 5 50.92 39.80 6.21
CA SER A 5 51.87 38.67 6.34
C SER A 5 51.58 37.68 5.22
N ASP A 6 52.26 37.75 4.07
CA ASP A 6 53.64 37.33 3.75
C ASP A 6 53.80 35.83 3.49
N ASN A 7 54.49 35.57 2.38
CA ASN A 7 54.65 34.34 1.62
C ASN A 7 55.65 33.38 2.26
N GLY A 8 55.28 32.10 2.32
CA GLY A 8 56.22 30.99 2.51
C GLY A 8 56.14 30.01 1.35
N LYS A 9 56.70 30.38 0.19
CA LYS A 9 56.86 29.49 -0.97
C LYS A 9 58.16 28.71 -0.83
N THR A 10 58.07 27.48 -0.32
CA THR A 10 59.19 26.53 -0.25
C THR A 10 59.45 25.92 -1.63
N PRO A 11 60.71 25.86 -2.11
CA PRO A 11 61.05 25.21 -3.38
C PRO A 11 61.07 23.68 -3.27
N ASP A 12 60.60 23.04 -4.34
CA ASP A 12 60.52 21.60 -4.55
C ASP A 12 61.90 20.92 -4.49
N PRO A 13 62.07 19.81 -3.73
CA PRO A 13 63.18 18.90 -3.91
C PRO A 13 62.98 17.99 -5.13
N ALA A 14 64.02 17.96 -5.95
CA ALA A 14 64.19 17.22 -7.18
C ALA A 14 63.70 15.77 -7.17
N THR A 15 62.84 15.50 -8.15
CA THR A 15 62.79 14.34 -9.05
C THR A 15 63.92 13.31 -8.90
N GLY A 16 63.67 12.28 -8.09
CA GLY A 16 64.28 10.97 -8.25
C GLY A 16 63.19 10.00 -8.72
N ALA A 17 63.24 9.57 -9.98
CA ALA A 17 62.28 8.62 -10.55
C ALA A 17 62.66 7.19 -10.14
N PRO A 18 61.88 6.50 -9.28
CA PRO A 18 62.09 5.09 -9.01
C PRO A 18 61.65 4.25 -10.21
N ALA A 19 62.49 3.29 -10.59
CA ALA A 19 62.26 2.34 -11.66
C ALA A 19 60.90 1.64 -11.52
N ALA A 20 60.15 1.64 -12.62
CA ALA A 20 58.82 1.06 -12.73
C ALA A 20 58.87 -0.46 -12.51
N ALA A 21 58.59 -0.89 -11.28
CA ALA A 21 58.23 -2.27 -11.00
C ALA A 21 56.84 -2.52 -11.60
N THR A 22 56.81 -3.26 -12.71
CA THR A 22 55.60 -3.80 -13.35
C THR A 22 54.86 -4.70 -12.37
N SER A 23 54.07 -4.09 -11.50
CA SER A 23 53.21 -4.77 -10.56
C SER A 23 52.08 -5.40 -11.37
N ALA A 24 52.03 -6.74 -11.38
CA ALA A 24 50.91 -7.48 -11.96
C ALA A 24 49.59 -6.87 -11.46
N PRO A 25 48.62 -6.59 -12.34
CA PRO A 25 47.38 -5.93 -11.96
C PRO A 25 46.68 -6.78 -10.91
N ALA A 26 46.73 -6.35 -9.65
CA ALA A 26 45.99 -6.96 -8.58
C ALA A 26 44.52 -7.05 -9.03
N ALA A 27 44.01 -8.28 -9.13
CA ALA A 27 42.65 -8.55 -9.57
C ALA A 27 41.72 -7.59 -8.82
N ARG A 28 41.16 -6.61 -9.56
CA ARG A 28 40.28 -5.60 -8.97
C ARG A 28 39.19 -6.35 -8.25
N ARG A 29 39.19 -6.29 -6.91
CA ARG A 29 38.08 -6.82 -6.12
C ARG A 29 36.81 -6.26 -6.74
N PRO A 30 35.85 -7.12 -7.15
CA PRO A 30 34.64 -6.66 -7.78
C PRO A 30 34.05 -5.58 -6.88
N SER A 31 33.89 -4.38 -7.45
CA SER A 31 33.31 -3.27 -6.73
C SER A 31 32.01 -3.78 -6.10
N PRO A 32 31.79 -3.61 -4.79
CA PRO A 32 30.48 -3.91 -4.20
C PRO A 32 29.36 -3.02 -4.79
N PHE A 33 29.72 -2.11 -5.69
CA PHE A 33 28.87 -1.24 -6.48
C PHE A 33 28.77 -1.64 -7.96
N ALA A 34 29.29 -2.80 -8.37
CA ALA A 34 29.04 -3.32 -9.70
C ALA A 34 27.52 -3.46 -9.87
N PRO A 35 26.91 -2.82 -10.89
CA PRO A 35 25.48 -2.94 -11.12
C PRO A 35 25.15 -4.42 -11.27
N ARG A 36 24.13 -4.91 -10.54
CA ARG A 36 23.60 -6.26 -10.80
C ARG A 36 23.27 -6.34 -12.29
N ALA A 37 23.67 -7.44 -12.92
CA ALA A 37 23.67 -7.63 -14.37
C ALA A 37 22.29 -7.52 -15.04
N GLU A 38 21.21 -7.46 -14.27
CA GLU A 38 19.86 -7.30 -14.79
C GLU A 38 19.26 -5.97 -14.35
N PRO A 39 18.87 -5.09 -15.30
CA PRO A 39 18.09 -3.91 -14.98
C PRO A 39 16.76 -4.36 -14.37
N MET A 40 16.60 -4.14 -13.07
CA MET A 40 15.39 -4.48 -12.34
C MET A 40 14.25 -3.66 -12.93
N VAL A 41 13.37 -4.30 -13.70
CA VAL A 41 12.20 -3.63 -14.30
C VAL A 41 11.25 -3.29 -13.16
N TRP A 42 11.16 -2.00 -12.84
CA TRP A 42 10.17 -1.48 -11.89
C TRP A 42 8.79 -1.58 -12.54
N GLY A 43 8.11 -2.70 -12.33
CA GLY A 43 6.74 -2.89 -12.82
C GLY A 43 5.82 -1.78 -12.31
N LYS A 44 4.85 -1.35 -13.14
CA LYS A 44 3.82 -0.39 -12.73
C LYS A 44 3.18 -0.88 -11.41
N GLY A 45 3.17 -0.01 -10.40
CA GLY A 45 2.57 -0.29 -9.09
C GLY A 45 3.49 -0.91 -8.04
N ARG A 46 4.76 -1.23 -8.34
CA ARG A 46 5.72 -1.66 -7.31
C ARG A 46 6.59 -0.49 -6.85
N PHE A 47 6.62 -0.21 -5.55
CA PHE A 47 7.51 0.80 -5.01
C PHE A 47 8.92 0.25 -4.82
N LYS A 48 9.90 1.14 -4.92
CA LYS A 48 11.32 0.78 -4.70
C LYS A 48 11.57 0.18 -3.31
N VAL A 49 10.82 0.65 -2.31
CA VAL A 49 10.86 0.10 -0.95
C VAL A 49 10.47 -1.38 -0.95
N ASP A 50 9.37 -1.75 -1.62
CA ASP A 50 8.84 -3.11 -1.60
C ASP A 50 9.80 -4.16 -2.18
N VAL A 51 10.58 -3.74 -3.17
CA VAL A 51 11.53 -4.60 -3.88
C VAL A 51 12.86 -4.74 -3.12
N LEU A 52 13.29 -3.68 -2.43
CA LEU A 52 14.57 -3.66 -1.71
C LEU A 52 14.45 -4.16 -0.27
N LEU A 53 13.27 -4.07 0.35
CA LEU A 53 13.02 -4.49 1.72
C LEU A 53 13.00 -6.02 1.82
N LYS A 54 13.80 -6.58 2.73
CA LYS A 54 13.78 -8.03 3.00
C LYS A 54 12.44 -8.43 3.60
N ALA A 55 11.95 -9.62 3.27
CA ALA A 55 10.69 -10.14 3.81
C ALA A 55 10.67 -10.16 5.35
N ALA A 56 11.80 -10.46 6.01
CA ALA A 56 11.93 -10.47 7.47
C ALA A 56 11.76 -9.08 8.12
N ASP A 57 12.14 -8.00 7.41
CA ASP A 57 12.04 -6.63 7.93
C ASP A 57 10.68 -5.97 7.63
N ARG A 58 9.88 -6.58 6.74
CA ARG A 58 8.60 -6.03 6.28
C ARG A 58 7.60 -5.81 7.42
N PRO A 59 7.34 -6.77 8.33
CA PRO A 59 6.41 -6.54 9.44
C PRO A 59 6.82 -5.38 10.36
N ALA A 60 8.12 -5.23 10.61
CA ALA A 60 8.64 -4.15 11.45
C ALA A 60 8.54 -2.78 10.76
N TYR A 61 8.73 -2.73 9.45
CA TYR A 61 8.55 -1.51 8.66
C TYR A 61 7.07 -1.12 8.56
N ASP A 62 6.18 -2.09 8.35
CA ASP A 62 4.73 -1.85 8.29
C ASP A 62 4.21 -1.34 9.64
N ALA A 63 4.75 -1.82 10.77
CA ALA A 63 4.45 -1.30 12.09
C ALA A 63 4.88 0.18 12.25
N VAL A 64 6.04 0.56 11.70
CA VAL A 64 6.49 1.97 11.67
C VAL A 64 5.54 2.83 10.85
N LEU A 65 5.11 2.35 9.68
CA LEU A 65 4.17 3.07 8.83
C LEU A 65 2.75 3.17 9.40
N SER A 66 2.35 2.20 10.23
CA SER A 66 1.04 2.16 10.88
C SER A 66 0.88 3.20 11.97
N ASP A 67 1.98 3.71 12.54
CA ASP A 67 1.94 4.81 13.52
C ASP A 67 1.63 6.14 12.80
N PRO A 68 0.50 6.82 13.12
CA PRO A 68 0.13 8.10 12.51
C PRO A 68 1.13 9.23 12.78
N ARG A 69 1.99 9.11 13.80
CA ARG A 69 3.05 10.09 14.11
C ARG A 69 4.30 9.91 13.25
N THR A 70 4.43 8.78 12.57
CA THR A 70 5.56 8.53 11.67
C THR A 70 5.45 9.45 10.46
N THR A 71 6.51 10.22 10.22
CA THR A 71 6.67 11.02 9.01
C THR A 71 7.45 10.24 7.95
N GLY A 72 7.42 10.70 6.70
CA GLY A 72 8.26 10.07 5.66
C GLY A 72 9.76 10.16 5.96
N THR A 73 10.20 11.21 6.66
CA THR A 73 11.59 11.38 7.09
C THR A 73 11.97 10.37 8.18
N SER A 74 11.09 10.11 9.16
CA SER A 74 11.35 9.10 10.20
C SER A 74 11.34 7.68 9.63
N ALA A 75 10.41 7.36 8.71
CA ALA A 75 10.40 6.09 7.99
C ALA A 75 11.67 5.89 7.16
N TRP A 76 12.16 6.94 6.49
CA TRP A 76 13.42 6.90 5.76
C TRP A 76 14.63 6.71 6.68
N ALA A 77 14.68 7.43 7.81
CA ALA A 77 15.73 7.28 8.80
C ALA A 77 15.77 5.85 9.37
N TRP A 78 14.61 5.24 9.60
CA TRP A 78 14.50 3.84 10.03
C TRP A 78 15.10 2.87 8.99
N LEU A 79 14.75 3.04 7.70
CA LEU A 79 15.31 2.22 6.62
C LEU A 79 16.83 2.40 6.50
N LYS A 80 17.30 3.64 6.59
CA LYS A 80 18.74 3.97 6.55
C LYS A 80 19.49 3.34 7.72
N GLY A 81 18.93 3.38 8.93
CA GLY A 81 19.51 2.77 10.13
C GLY A 81 19.69 1.25 10.02
N ARG A 82 18.83 0.57 9.24
CA ARG A 82 18.96 -0.86 8.92
C ARG A 82 19.85 -1.16 7.70
N GLY A 83 20.51 -0.15 7.13
CA GLY A 83 21.42 -0.31 6.00
C GLY A 83 20.74 -0.37 4.63
N TYR A 84 19.44 -0.07 4.53
CA TYR A 84 18.76 -0.01 3.24
C TYR A 84 19.14 1.25 2.46
N ARG A 85 19.46 1.09 1.17
CA ARG A 85 19.81 2.19 0.27
C ARG A 85 18.58 2.63 -0.53
N VAL A 86 17.68 3.36 0.13
CA VAL A 86 16.48 3.93 -0.48
C VAL A 86 16.52 5.45 -0.39
N GLY A 87 16.21 6.13 -1.49
CA GLY A 87 16.11 7.59 -1.52
C GLY A 87 14.84 8.08 -0.81
N LEU A 88 14.91 9.25 -0.18
CA LEU A 88 13.81 9.84 0.58
C LEU A 88 12.50 9.95 -0.23
N THR A 89 12.58 10.40 -1.49
CA THR A 89 11.41 10.52 -2.38
C THR A 89 10.70 9.20 -2.60
N ALA A 90 11.44 8.09 -2.72
CA ALA A 90 10.84 6.77 -2.88
C ALA A 90 10.09 6.32 -1.62
N VAL A 91 10.62 6.64 -0.44
CA VAL A 91 9.96 6.39 0.85
C VAL A 91 8.71 7.26 1.00
N LEU A 92 8.77 8.54 0.64
CA LEU A 92 7.62 9.44 0.67
C LEU A 92 6.47 8.95 -0.22
N ASN A 93 6.79 8.53 -1.45
CA ASN A 93 5.78 8.00 -2.38
C ASN A 93 5.16 6.69 -1.86
N HIS A 94 5.99 5.80 -1.31
CA HIS A 94 5.52 4.56 -0.68
C HIS A 94 4.59 4.85 0.50
N LYS A 95 5.00 5.74 1.42
CA LYS A 95 4.17 6.13 2.56
C LYS A 95 2.85 6.77 2.13
N ARG A 96 2.84 7.66 1.15
CA ARG A 96 1.59 8.24 0.60
C ARG A 96 0.66 7.19 0.02
N GLN A 97 1.18 6.11 -0.56
CA GLN A 97 0.34 5.01 -1.02
C GLN A 97 -0.17 4.20 0.18
N PHE A 98 0.70 3.84 1.11
CA PHE A 98 0.32 3.14 2.33
C PHE A 98 -0.80 3.86 3.10
N ASP A 99 -0.68 5.17 3.29
CA ASP A 99 -1.69 5.99 3.96
C ASP A 99 -3.04 5.97 3.20
N ARG A 100 -3.00 6.01 1.86
CA ARG A 100 -4.21 5.90 1.02
C ARG A 100 -4.87 4.53 1.14
N ASP A 101 -4.09 3.46 1.09
CA ASP A 101 -4.59 2.09 1.21
C ASP A 101 -5.18 1.86 2.61
N HIS A 102 -4.53 2.40 3.64
CA HIS A 102 -5.01 2.30 5.03
C HIS A 102 -6.32 3.08 5.25
N GLU A 103 -6.45 4.27 4.66
CA GLU A 103 -7.71 5.02 4.73
C GLU A 103 -8.83 4.31 3.96
N GLN A 104 -8.54 3.75 2.78
CA GLN A 104 -9.49 2.90 2.05
C GLN A 104 -9.94 1.70 2.88
N LEU A 105 -9.01 1.03 3.58
CA LEU A 105 -9.33 -0.09 4.47
C LEU A 105 -10.22 0.34 5.64
N ARG A 106 -9.94 1.49 6.27
CA ARG A 106 -10.80 2.05 7.34
C ARG A 106 -12.20 2.40 6.84
N HIS A 107 -12.30 2.97 5.64
CA HIS A 107 -13.60 3.23 5.01
C HIS A 107 -14.36 1.93 4.75
N ALA A 108 -13.70 0.91 4.20
CA ALA A 108 -14.30 -0.40 3.95
C ALA A 108 -14.75 -1.06 5.27
N ALA A 109 -13.94 -0.99 6.33
CA ALA A 109 -14.28 -1.54 7.64
C ALA A 109 -15.50 -0.82 8.26
N ARG A 110 -15.56 0.52 8.19
CA ARG A 110 -16.72 1.29 8.66
C ARG A 110 -17.99 0.94 7.88
N ALA A 111 -17.89 0.81 6.56
CA ALA A 111 -19.01 0.39 5.73
C ALA A 111 -19.48 -1.03 6.08
N ALA A 112 -18.54 -1.97 6.23
CA ALA A 112 -18.86 -3.34 6.64
C ALA A 112 -19.55 -3.40 8.00
N ALA A 113 -19.09 -2.62 8.99
CA ALA A 113 -19.73 -2.52 10.30
C ALA A 113 -21.16 -1.94 10.20
N ALA A 114 -21.36 -0.90 9.39
CA ALA A 114 -22.69 -0.34 9.15
C ALA A 114 -23.63 -1.37 8.51
N TYR A 115 -23.15 -2.16 7.55
CA TYR A 115 -23.94 -3.22 6.92
C TYR A 115 -24.27 -4.35 7.89
N ALA A 116 -23.33 -4.76 8.74
CA ALA A 116 -23.58 -5.77 9.76
C ALA A 116 -24.68 -5.29 10.74
N SER A 117 -24.57 -4.07 11.26
CA SER A 117 -25.57 -3.47 12.15
C SER A 117 -26.96 -3.38 11.50
N ALA A 118 -27.03 -3.03 10.22
CA ALA A 118 -28.29 -2.97 9.49
C ALA A 118 -28.89 -4.38 9.24
N ALA A 119 -28.05 -5.38 8.95
CA ALA A 119 -28.51 -6.75 8.77
C ALA A 119 -29.08 -7.34 10.07
N ASP A 120 -28.44 -7.06 11.21
CA ASP A 120 -28.92 -7.46 12.54
C ASP A 120 -30.30 -6.83 12.85
N SER A 121 -30.48 -5.56 12.48
CA SER A 121 -31.74 -4.82 12.71
C SER A 121 -32.90 -5.30 11.84
N LEU A 122 -32.61 -5.85 10.66
CA LEU A 122 -33.60 -6.24 9.65
C LEU A 122 -33.90 -7.75 9.60
N GLY A 123 -33.45 -8.51 10.61
CA GLY A 123 -33.84 -9.92 10.78
C GLY A 123 -32.94 -10.94 10.08
N GLY A 124 -31.68 -10.60 9.82
CA GLY A 124 -30.65 -11.58 9.46
C GLY A 124 -30.02 -11.40 8.08
N PRO A 125 -29.31 -12.43 7.57
CA PRO A 125 -28.41 -12.29 6.42
C PRO A 125 -29.10 -11.94 5.10
N GLU A 126 -30.42 -12.19 4.96
CA GLU A 126 -31.18 -11.79 3.77
C GLU A 126 -31.35 -10.27 3.66
N ALA A 127 -31.25 -9.56 4.78
CA ALA A 127 -31.39 -8.12 4.82
C ALA A 127 -30.13 -7.35 4.41
N PHE A 128 -28.98 -8.02 4.28
CA PHE A 128 -27.73 -7.38 3.88
C PHE A 128 -27.86 -6.67 2.52
N GLY A 129 -28.53 -7.30 1.55
CA GLY A 129 -28.74 -6.71 0.23
C GLY A 129 -29.59 -5.44 0.28
N ALA A 130 -30.63 -5.42 1.11
CA ALA A 130 -31.48 -4.25 1.32
C ALA A 130 -30.71 -3.13 2.04
N ALA A 131 -29.97 -3.46 3.09
CA ALA A 131 -29.12 -2.52 3.82
C ALA A 131 -28.04 -1.89 2.93
N ALA A 132 -27.40 -2.68 2.07
CA ALA A 132 -26.41 -2.21 1.11
C ALA A 132 -27.01 -1.20 0.14
N LEU A 133 -28.18 -1.50 -0.44
CA LEU A 133 -28.89 -0.59 -1.33
C LEU A 133 -29.28 0.71 -0.63
N THR A 134 -29.82 0.61 0.59
CA THR A 134 -30.19 1.79 1.39
C THR A 134 -29.00 2.69 1.62
N LYS A 135 -27.81 2.14 1.95
CA LYS A 135 -26.63 2.97 2.18
C LYS A 135 -26.09 3.60 0.90
N ILE A 136 -26.15 2.89 -0.23
CA ILE A 136 -25.79 3.45 -1.53
C ILE A 136 -26.72 4.63 -1.86
N ASN A 137 -28.03 4.47 -1.62
CA ASN A 137 -29.00 5.54 -1.80
C ASN A 137 -28.74 6.70 -0.84
N GLU A 138 -28.40 6.45 0.43
CA GLU A 138 -28.06 7.49 1.39
C GLU A 138 -26.80 8.28 0.96
N LEU A 139 -25.75 7.58 0.51
CA LEU A 139 -24.53 8.21 -0.01
C LEU A 139 -24.80 9.02 -1.28
N ALA A 140 -25.62 8.49 -2.18
CA ALA A 140 -26.07 9.21 -3.37
C ALA A 140 -26.80 10.49 -2.97
N MET A 141 -27.75 10.41 -2.04
CA MET A 141 -28.49 11.57 -1.55
C MET A 141 -27.59 12.58 -0.83
N ALA A 142 -26.63 12.13 -0.01
CA ALA A 142 -25.66 13.01 0.65
C ALA A 142 -24.76 13.74 -0.37
N HIS A 143 -24.44 13.12 -1.50
CA HIS A 143 -23.70 13.77 -2.59
C HIS A 143 -24.57 14.73 -3.41
N LEU A 144 -25.83 14.39 -3.66
CA LEU A 144 -26.78 15.26 -4.36
C LEU A 144 -27.20 16.46 -3.51
N PHE A 145 -27.24 16.28 -2.19
CA PHE A 145 -27.68 17.25 -1.21
C PHE A 145 -26.61 17.39 -0.11
N PRO A 146 -25.44 17.97 -0.41
CA PRO A 146 -24.43 18.18 0.60
C PRO A 146 -24.99 19.05 1.73
N PRO A 147 -24.68 18.77 3.00
CA PRO A 147 -25.06 19.62 4.12
C PRO A 147 -24.29 20.95 4.02
N GLY A 148 -24.85 21.89 3.27
CA GLY A 148 -24.31 23.22 3.02
C GLY A 148 -25.36 24.30 3.21
N GLU A 149 -24.95 25.57 3.15
CA GLU A 149 -25.83 26.70 3.37
C GLU A 149 -27.08 26.63 2.48
N PRO A 150 -28.27 26.91 3.04
CA PRO A 150 -29.51 26.96 2.27
C PRO A 150 -29.36 27.98 1.12
N GLY A 151 -29.33 27.48 -0.12
CA GLY A 151 -29.17 28.29 -1.33
C GLY A 151 -27.94 27.95 -2.18
N ALA A 152 -27.01 27.14 -1.70
CA ALA A 152 -25.92 26.63 -2.53
C ALA A 152 -26.48 25.63 -3.56
N ALA A 153 -26.38 25.97 -4.85
CA ALA A 153 -26.74 25.04 -5.92
C ALA A 153 -25.86 23.78 -5.81
N PRO A 154 -26.44 22.57 -5.82
CA PRO A 154 -25.66 21.36 -5.67
C PRO A 154 -24.77 21.20 -6.91
N ALA A 155 -23.46 21.16 -6.70
CA ALA A 155 -22.46 20.96 -7.75
C ALA A 155 -22.43 19.49 -8.20
N VAL A 156 -23.56 18.97 -8.64
CA VAL A 156 -23.66 17.62 -9.22
C VAL A 156 -23.05 17.68 -10.61
N THR A 157 -21.78 17.34 -10.68
CA THR A 157 -21.08 17.23 -11.96
C THR A 157 -21.35 15.88 -12.61
N SER A 158 -21.21 15.81 -13.93
CA SER A 158 -21.25 14.55 -14.67
C SER A 158 -20.20 13.53 -14.18
N ALA A 159 -19.07 14.01 -13.64
CA ALA A 159 -18.06 13.16 -13.03
C ALA A 159 -18.58 12.42 -11.79
N VAL A 160 -19.27 13.12 -10.90
CA VAL A 160 -19.88 12.54 -9.68
C VAL A 160 -20.95 11.52 -10.05
N LEU A 161 -21.80 11.83 -11.02
CA LEU A 161 -22.83 10.88 -11.50
C LEU A 161 -22.22 9.62 -12.10
N ASN A 162 -21.16 9.76 -12.90
CA ASN A 162 -20.44 8.62 -13.46
C ASN A 162 -19.76 7.76 -12.38
N GLU A 163 -19.21 8.38 -11.34
CA GLU A 163 -18.63 7.66 -10.20
C GLU A 163 -19.68 6.90 -9.40
N LEU A 164 -20.84 7.52 -9.16
CA LEU A 164 -21.97 6.88 -8.50
C LEU A 164 -22.49 5.68 -9.30
N ALA A 165 -22.69 5.85 -10.62
CA ALA A 165 -23.13 4.77 -11.51
C ALA A 165 -22.16 3.58 -11.46
N ARG A 166 -20.84 3.82 -11.57
CA ARG A 166 -19.83 2.76 -11.43
C ARG A 166 -19.85 2.07 -10.06
N THR A 167 -20.19 2.81 -9.00
CA THR A 167 -20.27 2.27 -7.65
C THR A 167 -21.49 1.35 -7.51
N ILE A 168 -22.63 1.76 -8.05
CA ILE A 168 -23.85 0.96 -8.13
C ILE A 168 -23.59 -0.31 -8.96
N ASP A 169 -22.99 -0.19 -10.15
CA ASP A 169 -22.68 -1.35 -11.01
C ASP A 169 -21.79 -2.37 -10.31
N LYS A 170 -20.73 -1.90 -9.62
CA LYS A 170 -19.85 -2.77 -8.82
C LYS A 170 -20.59 -3.46 -7.69
N ALA A 171 -21.49 -2.75 -7.00
CA ALA A 171 -22.29 -3.32 -5.92
C ALA A 171 -23.27 -4.37 -6.44
N LEU A 172 -23.95 -4.11 -7.56
CA LEU A 172 -24.83 -5.06 -8.22
C LEU A 172 -24.07 -6.31 -8.71
N ALA A 173 -22.88 -6.12 -9.31
CA ALA A 173 -22.02 -7.23 -9.72
C ALA A 173 -21.54 -8.06 -8.53
N ALA A 174 -21.16 -7.42 -7.41
CA ALA A 174 -20.79 -8.11 -6.18
C ALA A 174 -21.96 -8.92 -5.60
N ARG A 175 -23.17 -8.36 -5.60
CA ARG A 175 -24.39 -9.07 -5.21
C ARG A 175 -24.65 -10.28 -6.12
N GLY A 176 -24.56 -10.11 -7.44
CA GLY A 176 -24.72 -11.22 -8.39
C GLY A 176 -23.73 -12.35 -8.14
N ARG A 177 -22.47 -12.03 -7.81
CA ARG A 177 -21.47 -13.03 -7.41
C ARG A 177 -21.85 -13.73 -6.10
N LEU A 178 -22.29 -13.00 -5.08
CA LEU A 178 -22.72 -13.59 -3.80
C LEU A 178 -23.93 -14.53 -3.98
N GLU A 179 -24.94 -14.10 -4.75
CA GLU A 179 -26.11 -14.95 -5.03
C GLU A 179 -25.72 -16.20 -5.82
N SER A 180 -24.76 -16.11 -6.76
CA SER A 180 -24.24 -17.28 -7.48
C SER A 180 -23.46 -18.26 -6.58
N LEU A 181 -22.89 -17.77 -5.47
CA LEU A 181 -22.19 -18.59 -4.47
C LEU A 181 -23.15 -19.22 -3.47
N ARG A 182 -24.33 -18.63 -3.25
CA ARG A 182 -25.34 -19.10 -2.30
C ARG A 182 -25.74 -20.57 -2.49
N PRO A 183 -26.04 -21.08 -3.70
CA PRO A 183 -26.36 -22.51 -3.87
C PRO A 183 -25.14 -23.40 -3.57
N LYS A 184 -23.93 -23.00 -3.94
CA LYS A 184 -22.69 -23.74 -3.65
C LYS A 184 -22.44 -23.84 -2.15
N LEU A 185 -22.67 -22.76 -1.40
CA LEU A 185 -22.57 -22.75 0.06
C LEU A 185 -23.66 -23.60 0.71
N ALA A 186 -24.89 -23.60 0.16
CA ALA A 186 -25.97 -24.46 0.64
C ALA A 186 -25.67 -25.95 0.39
N GLU A 187 -25.04 -26.28 -0.74
CA GLU A 187 -24.57 -27.63 -1.06
C GLU A 187 -23.46 -28.08 -0.10
N LEU A 188 -22.44 -27.24 0.13
CA LEU A 188 -21.36 -27.50 1.09
C LEU A 188 -21.90 -27.74 2.52
N ARG A 189 -22.93 -26.98 2.93
CA ARG A 189 -23.59 -27.18 4.24
C ARG A 189 -24.35 -28.50 4.35
N ARG A 190 -24.86 -29.05 3.24
CA ARG A 190 -25.56 -30.34 3.22
C ARG A 190 -24.60 -31.54 3.15
N GLY A 191 -23.35 -31.31 2.72
CA GLY A 191 -22.32 -32.34 2.65
C GLY A 191 -21.87 -32.86 4.02
N PRO A 192 -21.22 -34.03 4.07
CA PRO A 192 -20.71 -34.62 5.32
C PRO A 192 -19.70 -33.71 6.04
N GLU A 193 -18.99 -32.87 5.29
CA GLU A 193 -18.04 -31.87 5.82
C GLU A 193 -18.74 -30.70 6.53
N GLY A 194 -19.99 -30.38 6.19
CA GLY A 194 -20.73 -29.26 6.79
C GLY A 194 -21.20 -29.51 8.22
N ARG A 195 -21.12 -30.75 8.72
CA ARG A 195 -21.53 -31.12 10.10
C ARG A 195 -20.40 -30.99 11.12
N ALA A 196 -19.15 -31.00 10.69
CA ALA A 196 -18.02 -30.70 11.57
C ALA A 196 -17.78 -29.20 11.47
N GLY A 197 -18.13 -28.44 12.51
CA GLY A 197 -18.06 -26.97 12.50
C GLY A 197 -16.69 -26.45 12.08
N ALA A 198 -16.53 -26.16 10.79
CA ALA A 198 -15.31 -25.63 10.23
C ALA A 198 -14.99 -24.32 10.96
N THR A 199 -13.81 -24.29 11.55
CA THR A 199 -13.33 -23.12 12.26
C THR A 199 -13.13 -21.98 11.26
N GLY A 200 -13.32 -20.73 11.69
CA GLY A 200 -13.16 -19.55 10.83
C GLY A 200 -11.88 -19.54 9.97
N PRO A 201 -10.71 -20.01 10.46
CA PRO A 201 -9.48 -20.13 9.67
C PRO A 201 -9.57 -21.08 8.46
N GLU A 202 -10.28 -22.20 8.60
CA GLU A 202 -10.44 -23.19 7.51
C GLU A 202 -11.28 -22.62 6.37
N VAL A 203 -12.30 -21.84 6.71
CA VAL A 203 -13.12 -21.11 5.73
C VAL A 203 -12.26 -20.11 4.95
N VAL A 204 -11.40 -19.35 5.64
CA VAL A 204 -10.51 -18.36 4.99
C VAL A 204 -9.51 -19.04 4.06
N GLN A 205 -8.91 -20.16 4.48
CA GLN A 205 -7.99 -20.93 3.65
C GLN A 205 -8.68 -21.48 2.39
N ARG A 206 -9.92 -21.98 2.52
CA ARG A 206 -10.69 -22.49 1.38
C ARG A 206 -11.11 -21.39 0.40
N VAL A 207 -11.45 -20.20 0.90
CA VAL A 207 -11.74 -19.04 0.05
C VAL A 207 -10.50 -18.62 -0.73
N ARG A 208 -9.30 -18.67 -0.13
CA ARG A 208 -8.04 -18.44 -0.85
C ARG A 208 -7.82 -19.44 -1.97
N GLU A 209 -8.03 -20.73 -1.72
CA GLU A 209 -7.92 -21.78 -2.75
C GLU A 209 -8.90 -21.56 -3.91
N ILE A 210 -10.16 -21.22 -3.63
CA ILE A 210 -11.18 -20.99 -4.68
C ILE A 210 -10.87 -19.74 -5.51
N LEU A 211 -10.33 -18.70 -4.88
CA LEU A 211 -9.99 -17.46 -5.55
C LEU A 211 -8.60 -17.49 -6.23
N GLY A 212 -7.82 -18.55 -6.03
CA GLY A 212 -6.46 -18.68 -6.56
C GLY A 212 -5.49 -17.64 -5.99
N VAL A 213 -5.69 -17.22 -4.73
CA VAL A 213 -4.90 -16.18 -4.02
C VAL A 213 -4.05 -16.79 -2.93
#